data_AF-A0A962FHH1-F1
#
_entry.id   AF-A0A962FHH1-F1
#
_cell.length_a   1.000
_cell.length_b   1.000
_cell.length_c   1.000
_cell.angle_alpha   90.00
_cell.angle_beta   90.00
_cell.angle_gamma   90.00
#
_symmetry.space_group_name_H-M   'P 1'
#
loop_
_entity.id
_entity.type
_entity.pdbx_description
1 polymer ?
#
loop_
_entity_poly.entity_id
_entity_poly.type
_entity_poly.pdbx_seq_one_letter_code
_entity_poly.pdbx_strand_id
1 'polypeptide(L)'
;MLEQMESMARSGDMANAQEMLDRLQDILENLRTARRRPPPSQEQREMRRALSDLDRLMRDQQELRDDTYRDGQQDQNDSRPQRPRSDPNRSLKDRQADLEKRLGDIQRRLGKNGNNKLGGAGEAMKQAEGELGDGGDRDKAVDAQGRALEALRNGADQLAQDMRNRGNSSEQAGDDEGPAMGEAGGQERDEADPLGRPRDRRRRFDPNARYDPLGATPALRAQRVLEELRRRLGETARPQDELDYLERLIRR
;
A
#
# COMPACT_ATOMS: atom_id res chain seq x y z
N MET A 1 -35.68 -10.51 -4.74
CA MET A 1 -35.66 -9.06 -5.05
C MET A 1 -36.72 -8.71 -6.09
N LEU A 2 -36.72 -9.33 -7.27
CA LEU A 2 -37.77 -9.08 -8.28
C LEU A 2 -39.19 -9.42 -7.78
N GLU A 3 -39.37 -10.54 -7.10
CA GLU A 3 -40.65 -10.92 -6.47
C GLU A 3 -41.09 -9.98 -5.34
N GLN A 4 -40.14 -9.41 -4.59
CA GLN A 4 -40.41 -8.43 -3.53
C GLN A 4 -40.85 -7.09 -4.12
N MET A 5 -40.30 -6.72 -5.28
CA MET A 5 -40.71 -5.52 -6.01
C MET A 5 -42.14 -5.64 -6.54
N GLU A 6 -42.52 -6.84 -7.02
CA GLU A 6 -43.88 -7.11 -7.51
C GLU A 6 -44.91 -7.06 -6.38
N SER A 7 -44.59 -7.56 -5.18
CA SER A 7 -45.50 -7.49 -4.03
C SER A 7 -45.65 -6.05 -3.53
N MET A 8 -44.57 -5.27 -3.49
CA MET A 8 -44.61 -3.86 -3.05
C MET A 8 -45.40 -2.98 -4.04
N ALA A 9 -45.22 -3.19 -5.35
CA ALA A 9 -45.99 -2.51 -6.39
C ALA A 9 -47.50 -2.84 -6.33
N ARG A 10 -47.87 -4.09 -6.01
CA ARG A 10 -49.27 -4.49 -5.79
C ARG A 10 -49.86 -3.95 -4.49
N SER A 11 -49.02 -3.75 -3.47
CA SER A 11 -49.44 -3.22 -2.16
C SER A 11 -49.58 -1.69 -2.13
N GLY A 12 -49.22 -0.98 -3.20
CA GLY A 12 -49.28 0.49 -3.29
C GLY A 12 -48.07 1.21 -2.68
N ASP A 13 -47.06 0.48 -2.24
CA ASP A 13 -45.89 1.00 -1.51
C ASP A 13 -44.78 1.45 -2.49
N MET A 14 -45.15 2.39 -3.36
CA MET A 14 -44.33 2.83 -4.51
C MET A 14 -43.01 3.50 -4.11
N ALA A 15 -42.96 4.15 -2.94
CA ALA A 15 -41.75 4.83 -2.46
C ALA A 15 -40.61 3.83 -2.15
N ASN A 16 -40.93 2.72 -1.50
CA ASN A 16 -39.97 1.66 -1.16
C ASN A 16 -39.51 0.90 -2.41
N ALA A 17 -40.40 0.75 -3.40
CA ALA A 17 -40.05 0.15 -4.69
C ALA A 17 -39.07 1.03 -5.50
N GLN A 18 -39.21 2.36 -5.44
CA GLN A 18 -38.29 3.31 -6.10
C GLN A 18 -36.89 3.25 -5.50
N GLU A 19 -36.76 3.24 -4.18
CA GLU A 19 -35.45 3.15 -3.52
C GLU A 19 -34.70 1.85 -3.87
N MET A 20 -35.43 0.73 -3.99
CA MET A 20 -34.84 -0.54 -4.41
C MET A 20 -34.40 -0.53 -5.88
N LEU A 21 -35.13 0.18 -6.75
CA LEU A 21 -34.75 0.35 -8.16
C LEU A 21 -33.48 1.18 -8.29
N ASP A 22 -33.34 2.25 -7.51
CA ASP A 22 -32.13 3.08 -7.51
C ASP A 22 -30.92 2.27 -7.05
N ARG A 23 -31.08 1.44 -6.02
CA ARG A 23 -30.01 0.53 -5.54
C ARG A 23 -29.63 -0.51 -6.58
N LEU A 24 -30.59 -1.04 -7.34
CA LEU A 24 -30.33 -1.99 -8.43
C LEU A 24 -29.64 -1.30 -9.61
N GLN A 25 -30.01 -0.06 -9.93
CA GLN A 25 -29.34 0.74 -10.95
C GLN A 25 -27.89 1.02 -10.57
N ASP A 26 -27.62 1.43 -9.32
CA ASP A 26 -26.27 1.63 -8.81
C ASP A 26 -25.42 0.35 -8.91
N ILE A 27 -25.99 -0.80 -8.57
CA ILE A 27 -25.29 -2.09 -8.68
C ILE A 27 -25.04 -2.43 -10.15
N LEU A 28 -26.03 -2.25 -11.02
CA LEU A 28 -25.90 -2.57 -12.45
C LEU A 28 -24.97 -1.60 -13.19
N GLU A 29 -24.89 -0.34 -12.76
CA GLU A 29 -23.96 0.66 -13.29
C GLU A 29 -22.53 0.37 -12.82
N ASN A 30 -22.34 0.09 -11.53
CA ASN A 30 -21.05 -0.35 -11.00
C ASN A 30 -20.61 -1.69 -11.60
N LEU A 31 -21.54 -2.60 -11.86
CA LEU A 31 -21.26 -3.91 -12.45
C LEU A 31 -21.02 -3.82 -13.95
N ARG A 32 -21.68 -2.92 -14.69
CA ARG A 32 -21.33 -2.58 -16.08
C ARG A 32 -19.94 -1.94 -16.17
N THR A 33 -19.60 -1.10 -15.20
CA THR A 33 -18.28 -0.47 -15.10
C THR A 33 -17.21 -1.50 -14.75
N ALA A 34 -17.51 -2.43 -13.84
CA ALA A 34 -16.63 -3.54 -13.48
C ALA A 34 -16.46 -4.57 -14.61
N ARG A 35 -17.52 -4.81 -15.41
CA ARG A 35 -17.53 -5.76 -16.54
C ARG A 35 -16.80 -5.23 -17.78
N ARG A 36 -16.55 -3.92 -17.84
CA ARG A 36 -15.69 -3.27 -18.85
C ARG A 36 -14.21 -3.33 -18.53
N ARG A 37 -13.81 -3.87 -17.37
CA ARG A 37 -12.40 -4.01 -17.01
C ARG A 37 -11.88 -5.33 -17.61
N PRO A 38 -11.02 -5.30 -18.64
CA PRO A 38 -10.49 -6.52 -19.23
C PRO A 38 -9.75 -7.33 -18.15
N PRO A 39 -9.80 -8.68 -18.23
CA PRO A 39 -9.06 -9.51 -17.30
C PRO A 39 -7.57 -9.14 -17.35
N PRO A 40 -6.86 -9.12 -16.21
CA PRO A 40 -5.46 -8.69 -16.16
C PRO A 40 -4.64 -9.52 -17.13
N SER A 41 -3.79 -8.87 -17.92
CA SER A 41 -2.96 -9.54 -18.92
C SER A 41 -2.06 -10.61 -18.28
N GLN A 42 -1.59 -11.57 -19.09
CA GLN A 42 -0.72 -12.64 -18.60
C GLN A 42 0.54 -12.09 -17.91
N GLU A 43 1.17 -11.06 -18.50
CA GLU A 43 2.30 -10.34 -17.93
C GLU A 43 1.96 -9.73 -16.55
N GLN A 44 0.78 -9.14 -16.41
CA GLN A 44 0.35 -8.52 -15.16
C GLN A 44 0.11 -9.56 -14.05
N ARG A 45 -0.36 -10.76 -14.40
CA ARG A 45 -0.49 -11.88 -13.45
C ARG A 45 0.87 -12.40 -13.00
N GLU A 46 1.82 -12.53 -13.91
CA GLU A 46 3.19 -12.94 -13.59
C GLU A 46 3.89 -11.92 -12.69
N MET A 47 3.71 -10.62 -12.97
CA MET A 47 4.24 -9.55 -12.13
C MET A 47 3.66 -9.55 -10.72
N ARG A 48 2.35 -9.79 -10.54
CA ARG A 48 1.72 -9.92 -9.22
C ARG A 48 2.28 -11.10 -8.43
N ARG A 49 2.56 -12.23 -9.09
CA ARG A 49 3.20 -13.40 -8.47
C ARG A 49 4.63 -13.06 -8.04
N ALA A 50 5.40 -12.41 -8.93
CA ALA A 50 6.76 -11.97 -8.62
C ALA A 50 6.82 -11.02 -7.42
N LEU A 51 5.87 -10.08 -7.29
CA LEU A 51 5.77 -9.23 -6.09
C LEU A 51 5.41 -10.01 -4.82
N SER A 52 4.55 -11.02 -4.93
CA SER A 52 4.19 -11.87 -3.80
C SER A 52 5.39 -12.72 -3.35
N ASP A 53 6.19 -13.21 -4.31
CA ASP A 53 7.43 -13.94 -4.04
C ASP A 53 8.49 -13.02 -3.43
N LEU A 54 8.59 -11.77 -3.90
CA LEU A 54 9.47 -10.74 -3.36
C LEU A 54 9.11 -10.38 -1.91
N ASP A 55 7.83 -10.27 -1.59
CA ASP A 55 7.33 -10.01 -0.24
C ASP A 55 7.62 -11.16 0.73
N ARG A 56 7.54 -12.42 0.28
CA ARG A 56 8.03 -13.57 1.06
C ARG A 56 9.53 -13.51 1.28
N LEU A 57 10.29 -13.23 0.22
CA LEU A 57 11.73 -13.11 0.29
C LEU A 57 12.20 -12.00 1.24
N MET A 58 11.50 -10.86 1.29
CA MET A 58 11.77 -9.80 2.27
C MET A 58 11.54 -10.27 3.71
N ARG A 59 10.47 -11.02 3.99
CA ARG A 59 10.24 -11.60 5.32
C ARG A 59 11.33 -12.60 5.70
N ASP A 60 11.66 -13.51 4.80
CA ASP A 60 12.70 -14.52 5.03
C ASP A 60 14.08 -13.86 5.27
N GLN A 61 14.39 -12.78 4.53
CA GLN A 61 15.62 -12.00 4.70
C GLN A 61 15.66 -11.22 6.03
N GLN A 62 14.51 -10.72 6.51
CA GLN A 62 14.41 -10.07 7.80
C GLN A 62 14.61 -11.07 8.94
N GLU A 63 13.96 -12.24 8.87
CA GLU A 63 14.15 -13.32 9.84
C GLU A 63 15.61 -13.76 9.89
N LEU A 64 16.23 -13.97 8.72
CA LEU A 64 17.63 -14.33 8.63
C LEU A 64 18.55 -13.28 9.26
N ARG A 65 18.29 -11.98 9.02
CA ARG A 65 19.05 -10.90 9.63
C ARG A 65 18.93 -10.89 11.15
N ASP A 66 17.71 -11.07 11.65
CA ASP A 66 17.45 -11.09 13.08
C ASP A 66 18.15 -12.31 13.74
N ASP A 67 18.24 -13.44 13.04
CA ASP A 67 19.01 -14.61 13.47
C ASP A 67 20.53 -14.35 13.41
N THR A 68 21.05 -13.72 12.36
CA THR A 68 22.46 -13.29 12.28
C THR A 68 22.83 -12.38 13.45
N TYR A 69 21.95 -11.43 13.81
CA TYR A 69 22.17 -10.51 14.91
C TYR A 69 22.16 -11.21 16.28
N ARG A 70 21.32 -12.23 16.47
CA ARG A 70 21.34 -13.04 17.70
C ARG A 70 22.60 -13.89 17.79
N ASP A 71 23.03 -14.48 16.68
CA ASP A 71 24.26 -15.29 16.60
C ASP A 71 25.51 -14.44 16.90
N GLY A 72 25.54 -13.18 16.42
CA GLY A 72 26.61 -12.21 16.74
C GLY A 72 26.65 -11.78 18.20
N GLN A 73 25.50 -11.58 18.84
CA GLN A 73 25.46 -11.27 20.27
C GLN A 73 25.86 -12.46 21.15
N GLN A 74 25.61 -13.69 20.69
CA GLN A 74 25.95 -14.88 21.44
C GLN A 74 27.47 -15.09 21.52
N ASP A 75 28.21 -14.71 20.48
CA ASP A 75 29.68 -14.77 20.48
C ASP A 75 30.36 -13.71 21.36
N GLN A 76 29.68 -12.61 21.70
CA GLN A 76 30.23 -11.57 22.58
C GLN A 76 29.95 -11.81 24.07
N ASN A 77 29.01 -12.69 24.42
CA ASN A 77 28.53 -12.86 25.79
C ASN A 77 28.80 -14.30 26.29
N ASP A 78 30.08 -14.68 26.30
CA ASP A 78 30.57 -16.00 26.71
C ASP A 78 30.56 -16.18 28.24
N SER A 79 29.36 -16.11 28.84
CA SER A 79 29.13 -16.36 30.28
C SER A 79 27.70 -16.84 30.56
N ARG A 80 27.16 -17.79 29.79
CA ARG A 80 26.02 -18.63 30.25
C ARG A 80 25.85 -19.96 29.48
N PRO A 81 25.34 -21.02 30.15
CA PRO A 81 25.35 -22.38 29.61
C PRO A 81 24.38 -22.59 28.46
N GLN A 82 24.84 -23.40 27.51
CA GLN A 82 24.17 -23.86 26.28
C GLN A 82 22.70 -24.25 26.47
N ARG A 83 21.83 -23.58 25.73
CA ARG A 83 20.51 -24.11 25.35
C ARG A 83 20.60 -24.79 23.97
N PRO A 84 19.74 -25.79 23.69
CA PRO A 84 19.87 -26.61 22.50
C PRO A 84 19.67 -25.78 21.23
N ARG A 85 20.63 -25.94 20.30
CA ARG A 85 20.62 -25.40 18.94
C ARG A 85 19.26 -25.63 18.27
N SER A 86 18.66 -24.58 17.74
CA SER A 86 17.58 -24.73 16.77
C SER A 86 18.19 -25.13 15.43
N ASP A 87 17.95 -26.39 15.09
CA ASP A 87 18.16 -27.13 13.83
C ASP A 87 19.59 -27.21 13.19
N PRO A 88 20.21 -28.41 13.11
CA PRO A 88 21.61 -28.60 12.69
C PRO A 88 21.96 -28.52 11.19
N ASN A 89 21.06 -28.21 10.24
CA ASN A 89 21.35 -28.59 8.84
C ASN A 89 21.41 -27.50 7.77
N ARG A 90 21.31 -26.21 8.11
CA ARG A 90 21.69 -25.11 7.19
C ARG A 90 22.36 -23.97 7.94
N SER A 91 23.59 -23.64 7.53
CA SER A 91 24.29 -22.46 8.03
C SER A 91 23.51 -21.18 7.68
N LEU A 92 23.74 -20.08 8.41
CA LEU A 92 23.18 -18.77 8.05
C LEU A 92 23.55 -18.39 6.61
N LYS A 93 24.77 -18.75 6.20
CA LYS A 93 25.26 -18.63 4.82
C LYS A 93 24.42 -19.41 3.82
N ASP A 94 24.09 -20.68 4.08
CA ASP A 94 23.26 -21.48 3.17
C ASP A 94 21.86 -20.88 2.98
N ARG A 95 21.31 -20.30 4.06
CA ARG A 95 20.03 -19.58 4.01
C ARG A 95 20.15 -18.31 3.18
N GLN A 96 21.22 -17.54 3.34
CA GLN A 96 21.48 -16.35 2.52
C GLN A 96 21.62 -16.70 1.03
N ALA A 97 22.33 -17.77 0.70
CA ALA A 97 22.52 -18.24 -0.67
C ALA A 97 21.19 -18.70 -1.32
N ASP A 98 20.27 -19.29 -0.54
CA ASP A 98 18.92 -19.65 -1.02
C ASP A 98 18.10 -18.40 -1.37
N LEU A 99 18.19 -17.35 -0.54
CA LEU A 99 17.52 -16.07 -0.80
C LEU A 99 18.06 -15.38 -2.05
N GLU A 100 19.38 -15.39 -2.26
CA GLU A 100 19.97 -14.85 -3.49
C GLU A 100 19.45 -15.58 -4.73
N LYS A 101 19.39 -16.93 -4.70
CA LYS A 101 18.87 -17.73 -5.82
C LYS A 101 17.41 -17.37 -6.14
N ARG A 102 16.56 -17.26 -5.12
CA ARG A 102 15.16 -16.87 -5.26
C ARG A 102 15.02 -15.46 -5.83
N LEU A 103 15.86 -14.52 -5.38
CA LEU A 103 15.88 -13.17 -5.94
C LEU A 103 16.27 -13.19 -7.42
N GLY A 104 17.27 -13.99 -7.79
CA GLY A 104 17.68 -14.20 -9.18
C GLY A 104 16.56 -14.80 -10.05
N ASP A 105 15.75 -15.71 -9.52
CA ASP A 105 14.57 -16.24 -10.20
C ASP A 105 13.50 -15.17 -10.42
N ILE A 106 13.23 -14.34 -9.40
CA ILE A 106 12.29 -13.22 -9.48
C ILE A 106 12.76 -12.20 -10.53
N GLN A 107 14.05 -11.86 -10.52
CA GLN A 107 14.68 -10.98 -11.50
C GLN A 107 14.53 -11.51 -12.93
N ARG A 108 14.81 -12.81 -13.15
CA ARG A 108 14.61 -13.46 -14.46
C ARG A 108 13.17 -13.40 -14.95
N ARG A 109 12.20 -13.67 -14.07
CA ARG A 109 10.75 -13.60 -14.40
C ARG A 109 10.29 -12.17 -14.72
N LEU A 110 10.86 -11.18 -14.05
CA LEU A 110 10.57 -9.76 -14.28
C LEU A 110 11.37 -9.15 -15.45
N GLY A 111 12.30 -9.91 -16.03
CA GLY A 111 13.15 -9.49 -17.14
C GLY A 111 14.00 -8.25 -16.83
N LYS A 112 14.11 -7.35 -17.82
CA LYS A 112 14.92 -6.12 -17.70
C LYS A 112 14.49 -5.23 -16.52
N ASN A 113 13.19 -5.17 -16.23
CA ASN A 113 12.66 -4.38 -15.11
C ASN A 113 13.06 -4.98 -13.77
N GLY A 114 13.10 -6.31 -13.66
CA GLY A 114 13.60 -7.02 -12.49
C GLY A 114 15.06 -6.73 -12.21
N ASN A 115 15.91 -6.88 -13.23
CA ASN A 115 17.35 -6.63 -13.09
C ASN A 115 17.66 -5.19 -12.68
N ASN A 116 16.97 -4.20 -13.28
CA ASN A 116 17.23 -2.80 -12.98
C ASN A 116 16.75 -2.41 -11.58
N LYS A 117 15.57 -2.89 -11.17
CA LYS A 117 14.94 -2.47 -9.91
C LYS A 117 15.41 -3.29 -8.70
N LEU A 118 15.84 -4.54 -8.91
CA LEU A 118 16.27 -5.44 -7.84
C LEU A 118 17.77 -5.75 -7.89
N GLY A 119 18.53 -5.15 -8.81
CA GLY A 119 19.97 -5.40 -8.97
C GLY A 119 20.77 -5.08 -7.71
N GLY A 120 20.55 -3.89 -7.13
CA GLY A 120 21.23 -3.48 -5.90
C GLY A 120 20.89 -4.37 -4.69
N ALA A 121 19.70 -4.98 -4.67
CA ALA A 121 19.35 -5.95 -3.65
C ALA A 121 20.17 -7.24 -3.78
N GLY A 122 20.36 -7.73 -5.01
CA GLY A 122 21.18 -8.91 -5.28
C GLY A 122 22.66 -8.69 -4.92
N GLU A 123 23.20 -7.52 -5.23
CA GLU A 123 24.57 -7.16 -4.85
C GLU A 123 24.76 -7.12 -3.33
N ALA A 124 23.83 -6.51 -2.60
CA ALA A 124 23.86 -6.45 -1.14
C ALA A 124 23.68 -7.84 -0.49
N MET A 125 22.83 -8.70 -1.05
CA MET A 125 22.67 -10.09 -0.60
C MET A 125 23.94 -10.92 -0.80
N LYS A 126 24.60 -10.75 -1.94
CA LYS A 126 25.87 -11.41 -2.22
C LYS A 126 26.98 -10.95 -1.27
N GLN A 127 26.98 -9.65 -0.93
CA GLN A 127 27.87 -9.14 0.11
C GLN A 127 27.57 -9.80 1.46
N ALA A 128 26.30 -9.88 1.85
CA ALA A 128 25.89 -10.55 3.09
C ALA A 128 26.33 -12.02 3.11
N GLU A 129 26.22 -12.76 2.00
CA GLU A 129 26.69 -14.15 1.93
C GLU A 129 28.21 -14.26 2.18
N GLY A 130 28.98 -13.30 1.64
CA GLY A 130 30.43 -13.22 1.87
C GLY A 130 30.78 -12.96 3.34
N GLU A 131 30.06 -12.04 4.00
CA GLU A 131 30.25 -11.72 5.42
C GLU A 131 29.72 -12.83 6.36
N LEU A 132 28.81 -13.69 5.90
CA LEU A 132 28.37 -14.90 6.61
C LEU A 132 29.30 -16.10 6.39
N GLY A 133 30.37 -15.94 5.59
CA GLY A 133 31.39 -16.95 5.34
C GLY A 133 32.25 -17.28 6.56
N ASP A 134 33.12 -18.29 6.42
CA ASP A 134 34.04 -18.70 7.48
C ASP A 134 34.99 -17.55 7.85
N GLY A 135 34.85 -17.03 9.08
CA GLY A 135 35.65 -15.90 9.58
C GLY A 135 35.10 -14.51 9.23
N GLY A 136 33.87 -14.42 8.71
CA GLY A 136 33.21 -13.16 8.43
C GLY A 136 32.65 -12.47 9.69
N ASP A 137 32.36 -11.19 9.55
CA ASP A 137 31.86 -10.34 10.63
C ASP A 137 30.33 -10.30 10.59
N ARG A 138 29.70 -10.85 11.63
CA ARG A 138 28.23 -10.92 11.71
C ARG A 138 27.57 -9.56 11.77
N ASP A 139 28.25 -8.54 12.32
CA ASP A 139 27.71 -7.18 12.34
C ASP A 139 27.69 -6.60 10.91
N LYS A 140 28.76 -6.83 10.12
CA LYS A 140 28.80 -6.46 8.70
C LYS A 140 27.79 -7.25 7.86
N ALA A 141 27.57 -8.52 8.19
CA ALA A 141 26.54 -9.32 7.55
C ALA A 141 25.15 -8.71 7.80
N VAL A 142 24.82 -8.37 9.05
CA VAL A 142 23.55 -7.70 9.40
C VAL A 142 23.38 -6.38 8.64
N ASP A 143 24.44 -5.59 8.53
CA ASP A 143 24.42 -4.34 7.76
C ASP A 143 24.16 -4.57 6.27
N ALA A 144 24.83 -5.56 5.66
CA ALA A 144 24.63 -5.93 4.27
C ALA A 144 23.21 -6.47 4.01
N GLN A 145 22.69 -7.29 4.93
CA GLN A 145 21.30 -7.77 4.90
C GLN A 145 20.30 -6.62 5.05
N GLY A 146 20.61 -5.60 5.85
CA GLY A 146 19.83 -4.36 5.96
C GLY A 146 19.77 -3.59 4.64
N ARG A 147 20.92 -3.38 3.98
CA ARG A 147 20.99 -2.76 2.64
C ARG A 147 20.21 -3.57 1.60
N ALA A 148 20.27 -4.90 1.66
CA ALA A 148 19.48 -5.77 0.79
C ALA A 148 17.98 -5.54 0.99
N LEU A 149 17.49 -5.55 2.24
CA LEU A 149 16.08 -5.30 2.56
C LEU A 149 15.59 -3.93 2.06
N GLU A 150 16.40 -2.89 2.24
CA GLU A 150 16.08 -1.55 1.75
C GLU A 150 15.99 -1.52 0.21
N ALA A 151 16.96 -2.12 -0.47
CA ALA A 151 16.96 -2.21 -1.93
C ALA A 151 15.78 -3.05 -2.47
N LEU A 152 15.40 -4.14 -1.79
CA LEU A 152 14.21 -4.93 -2.13
C LEU A 152 12.94 -4.10 -2.01
N ARG A 153 12.79 -3.33 -0.92
CA ARG A 153 11.63 -2.46 -0.69
C ARG A 153 11.55 -1.39 -1.78
N ASN A 154 12.66 -0.71 -2.04
CA ASN A 154 12.74 0.31 -3.09
C ASN A 154 12.40 -0.27 -4.47
N GLY A 155 12.93 -1.46 -4.78
CA GLY A 155 12.61 -2.15 -6.03
C GLY A 155 11.14 -2.58 -6.13
N ALA A 156 10.56 -3.08 -5.05
CA ALA A 156 9.14 -3.42 -4.96
C ALA A 156 8.24 -2.20 -5.17
N ASP A 157 8.57 -1.07 -4.54
CA ASP A 157 7.82 0.18 -4.67
C ASP A 157 7.87 0.72 -6.10
N GLN A 158 9.04 0.66 -6.74
CA GLN A 158 9.21 1.04 -8.14
C GLN A 158 8.45 0.10 -9.09
N LEU A 159 8.36 -1.20 -8.80
CA LEU A 159 7.56 -2.15 -9.58
C LEU A 159 6.06 -1.88 -9.40
N ALA A 160 5.63 -1.58 -8.18
CA ALA A 160 4.25 -1.23 -7.88
C ALA A 160 3.83 0.09 -8.56
N GLN A 161 4.75 1.06 -8.64
CA GLN A 161 4.52 2.31 -9.34
C GLN A 161 4.40 2.11 -10.86
N ASP A 162 5.27 1.30 -11.47
CA ASP A 162 5.15 0.93 -12.89
C ASP A 162 3.81 0.25 -13.20
N MET A 163 3.32 -0.60 -12.29
CA MET A 163 2.01 -1.23 -12.44
C MET A 163 0.86 -0.23 -12.38
N ARG A 164 0.91 0.73 -11.45
CA ARG A 164 -0.09 1.80 -11.37
C ARG A 164 -0.09 2.65 -12.64
N ASN A 165 1.10 3.01 -13.12
CA ASN A 165 1.26 3.81 -14.33
C ASN A 165 0.74 3.07 -15.57
N ARG A 166 1.09 1.79 -15.74
CA ARG A 166 0.58 0.95 -16.84
C ARG A 166 -0.92 0.67 -16.73
N GLY A 167 -1.43 0.51 -15.51
CA GLY A 167 -2.86 0.31 -15.23
C GLY A 167 -3.73 1.52 -15.61
N ASN A 168 -3.18 2.73 -15.51
CA ASN A 168 -3.82 3.95 -16.04
C ASN A 168 -3.61 4.12 -17.55
N SER A 169 -2.58 3.53 -18.16
CA SER A 169 -2.37 3.58 -19.62
C SER A 169 -3.34 2.68 -20.40
N SER A 170 -3.89 1.64 -19.77
CA SER A 170 -4.91 0.76 -20.39
C SER A 170 -6.31 1.38 -20.50
N GLU A 171 -6.56 2.58 -19.95
CA GLU A 171 -7.77 3.36 -20.22
C GLU A 171 -7.69 4.18 -21.53
N GLN A 172 -6.55 4.16 -22.23
CA GLN A 172 -6.35 4.87 -23.52
C GLN A 172 -6.19 3.92 -24.72
N ALA A 173 -6.32 2.60 -24.53
CA ALA A 173 -6.10 1.62 -25.61
C ALA A 173 -7.21 0.56 -25.64
N GLY A 174 -8.38 0.96 -26.13
CA GLY A 174 -9.51 0.08 -26.37
C GLY A 174 -10.50 0.72 -27.35
N ASP A 175 -10.43 0.24 -28.59
CA ASP A 175 -11.48 0.20 -29.62
C ASP A 175 -11.72 1.41 -30.56
N ASP A 176 -11.16 1.22 -31.75
CA ASP A 176 -11.86 1.07 -33.05
C ASP A 176 -12.23 2.30 -33.91
N GLU A 177 -11.99 2.09 -35.21
CA GLU A 177 -12.24 2.96 -36.34
C GLU A 177 -13.72 3.37 -36.45
N GLY A 178 -13.98 4.68 -36.40
CA GLY A 178 -15.21 5.30 -36.89
C GLY A 178 -14.87 6.67 -37.48
N PRO A 179 -15.34 7.02 -38.70
CA PRO A 179 -14.86 8.21 -39.39
C PRO A 179 -15.27 9.47 -38.63
N ALA A 180 -14.34 10.42 -38.60
CA ALA A 180 -14.55 11.77 -38.11
C ALA A 180 -15.79 12.41 -38.76
N MET A 181 -16.74 12.81 -37.94
CA MET A 181 -17.70 13.87 -38.22
C MET A 181 -17.70 14.78 -36.99
N GLY A 182 -17.14 15.97 -37.17
CA GLY A 182 -17.13 17.01 -36.16
C GLY A 182 -18.46 17.73 -36.09
N GLU A 183 -18.89 18.07 -34.88
CA GLU A 183 -19.63 19.31 -34.56
C GLU A 183 -19.65 19.43 -33.02
N ALA A 184 -18.72 20.20 -32.47
CA ALA A 184 -18.90 21.59 -32.05
C ALA A 184 -19.56 21.72 -30.66
N GLY A 185 -18.76 22.12 -29.66
CA GLY A 185 -19.29 22.58 -28.38
C GLY A 185 -18.27 22.63 -27.25
N GLY A 186 -17.45 23.67 -27.21
CA GLY A 186 -16.86 24.17 -25.96
C GLY A 186 -15.41 23.76 -25.67
N GLN A 187 -14.51 24.70 -25.88
CA GLN A 187 -13.17 24.70 -25.29
C GLN A 187 -13.30 24.75 -23.75
N GLU A 188 -12.90 23.68 -23.06
CA GLU A 188 -12.45 23.76 -21.67
C GLU A 188 -11.06 23.13 -21.60
N ARG A 189 -10.04 23.95 -21.87
CA ARG A 189 -8.68 23.68 -21.41
C ARG A 189 -8.71 23.79 -19.89
N ASP A 190 -8.96 22.67 -19.24
CA ASP A 190 -8.92 22.59 -17.78
C ASP A 190 -7.50 22.92 -17.29
N GLU A 191 -7.42 24.01 -16.55
CA GLU A 191 -6.25 24.52 -15.82
C GLU A 191 -5.70 23.46 -14.86
N ALA A 192 -4.81 22.62 -15.38
CA ALA A 192 -3.79 21.98 -14.56
C ALA A 192 -2.79 23.05 -14.14
N ASP A 193 -2.69 23.29 -12.83
CA ASP A 193 -1.58 24.03 -12.22
C ASP A 193 -0.24 23.54 -12.81
N PRO A 194 0.78 24.38 -13.04
CA PRO A 194 2.13 23.98 -13.49
C PRO A 194 2.78 22.82 -12.71
N LEU A 195 2.24 22.43 -11.54
CA LEU A 195 2.62 21.24 -10.78
C LEU A 195 1.78 19.98 -11.08
N GLY A 196 0.93 19.99 -12.11
CA GLY A 196 0.24 18.79 -12.64
C GLY A 196 -0.75 18.11 -11.69
N ARG A 197 -1.32 18.84 -10.72
CA ARG A 197 -2.32 18.28 -9.79
C ARG A 197 -3.73 18.32 -10.40
N PRO A 198 -4.46 17.19 -10.46
CA PRO A 198 -5.84 17.19 -10.93
C PRO A 198 -6.76 17.84 -9.89
N ARG A 199 -7.61 18.78 -10.33
CA ARG A 199 -8.74 19.29 -9.53
C ARG A 199 -9.94 18.38 -9.78
N ASP A 200 -10.20 17.47 -8.86
CA ASP A 200 -11.34 16.54 -8.92
C ASP A 200 -12.68 17.29 -8.89
N ARG A 201 -13.38 17.38 -10.03
CA ARG A 201 -14.75 17.90 -10.16
C ARG A 201 -15.81 16.87 -9.74
N ARG A 202 -15.65 16.19 -8.60
CA ARG A 202 -16.73 15.40 -7.96
C ARG A 202 -16.70 15.51 -6.44
N ARG A 203 -16.73 16.73 -5.93
CA ARG A 203 -17.31 16.99 -4.61
C ARG A 203 -18.56 17.81 -4.83
N ARG A 204 -19.72 17.15 -4.75
CA ARG A 204 -20.99 17.83 -4.52
C ARG A 204 -20.75 18.77 -3.33
N PHE A 205 -20.88 20.08 -3.55
CA PHE A 205 -20.71 21.07 -2.50
C PHE A 205 -21.69 20.75 -1.39
N ASP A 206 -21.18 20.19 -0.28
CA ASP A 206 -21.93 20.00 0.94
C ASP A 206 -21.57 21.19 1.85
N PRO A 207 -22.49 22.14 2.07
CA PRO A 207 -22.25 23.29 2.95
C PRO A 207 -22.02 22.89 4.42
N ASN A 208 -22.22 21.63 4.80
CA ASN A 208 -21.85 21.08 6.10
C ASN A 208 -20.52 20.29 6.10
N ALA A 209 -19.80 20.21 4.97
CA ALA A 209 -18.51 19.54 4.92
C ALA A 209 -17.45 20.33 5.71
N ARG A 210 -17.13 19.84 6.91
CA ARG A 210 -16.04 20.37 7.75
C ARG A 210 -14.73 20.31 6.97
N TYR A 211 -14.13 21.48 6.75
CA TYR A 211 -12.83 21.70 6.13
C TYR A 211 -11.80 20.66 6.61
N ASP A 212 -11.28 19.86 5.68
CA ASP A 212 -10.27 18.83 5.94
C ASP A 212 -8.97 19.21 5.21
N PRO A 213 -8.06 19.92 5.88
CA PRO A 213 -6.82 20.36 5.26
C PRO A 213 -5.79 19.23 5.04
N LEU A 214 -6.02 18.00 5.53
CA LEU A 214 -4.98 16.95 5.54
C LEU A 214 -5.47 15.52 5.23
N GLY A 215 -6.74 15.30 4.88
CA GLY A 215 -7.26 13.97 4.51
C GLY A 215 -7.34 12.97 5.67
N ALA A 216 -7.39 13.46 6.92
CA ALA A 216 -7.34 12.61 8.10
C ALA A 216 -8.71 12.02 8.45
N THR A 217 -8.73 10.72 8.79
CA THR A 217 -9.97 10.02 9.19
C THR A 217 -10.66 10.74 10.36
N PRO A 218 -12.00 10.70 10.46
CA PRO A 218 -12.74 11.37 11.54
C PRO A 218 -12.25 10.99 12.95
N ALA A 219 -11.79 9.75 13.15
CA ALA A 219 -11.24 9.27 14.42
C ALA A 219 -9.91 9.96 14.78
N LEU A 220 -9.00 10.14 13.81
CA LEU A 220 -7.73 10.85 14.03
C LEU A 220 -7.95 12.34 14.32
N ARG A 221 -8.97 12.95 13.70
CA ARG A 221 -9.37 14.33 14.02
C ARG A 221 -9.91 14.45 15.44
N ALA A 222 -10.79 13.54 15.86
CA ALA A 222 -11.31 13.53 17.23
C ALA A 222 -10.17 13.40 18.24
N GLN A 223 -9.19 12.54 17.97
CA GLN A 223 -8.00 12.40 18.83
C GLN A 223 -7.18 13.69 18.93
N ARG A 224 -6.90 14.35 17.80
CA ARG A 224 -6.14 15.61 17.79
C ARG A 224 -6.85 16.74 18.52
N VAL A 225 -8.18 16.86 18.34
CA VAL A 225 -8.99 17.85 19.06
C VAL A 225 -8.99 17.56 20.56
N LEU A 226 -9.11 16.30 20.96
CA LEU A 226 -9.05 15.91 22.39
C LEU A 226 -7.68 16.15 23.01
N GLU A 227 -6.58 15.91 22.27
CA GLU A 227 -5.23 16.25 22.72
C GLU A 227 -5.05 17.75 22.91
N GLU A 228 -5.56 18.55 21.98
CA GLU A 228 -5.45 20.01 22.06
C GLU A 228 -6.31 20.57 23.20
N LEU A 229 -7.51 20.02 23.43
CA LEU A 229 -8.35 20.38 24.57
C LEU A 229 -7.68 20.00 25.90
N ARG A 230 -7.10 18.81 26.02
CA ARG A 230 -6.37 18.38 27.22
C ARG A 230 -5.13 19.23 27.49
N ARG A 231 -4.39 19.60 26.45
CA ARG A 231 -3.26 20.51 26.57
C ARG A 231 -3.68 21.89 27.08
N ARG A 232 -4.77 22.43 26.52
CA ARG A 232 -5.30 23.75 26.90
C ARG A 232 -5.90 23.78 28.31
N LEU A 233 -6.46 22.67 28.79
CA LEU A 233 -6.94 22.52 30.17
C LEU A 233 -5.80 22.46 31.21
N GLY A 234 -4.58 22.12 30.79
CA GLY A 234 -3.40 22.11 31.67
C GLY A 234 -2.72 23.46 31.83
N GLU A 235 -3.11 24.48 31.06
CA GLU A 235 -2.51 25.83 31.11
C GLU A 235 -3.24 26.67 32.18
N THR A 236 -2.70 26.71 33.40
CA THR A 236 -3.24 27.43 34.57
C THR A 236 -3.31 28.96 34.43
N ALA A 237 -2.72 29.54 33.38
CA ALA A 237 -2.68 30.99 33.14
C ALA A 237 -3.87 31.53 32.32
N ARG A 238 -4.89 30.70 32.05
CA ARG A 238 -6.04 31.09 31.22
C ARG A 238 -7.17 31.75 32.06
N PRO A 239 -7.95 32.68 31.47
CA PRO A 239 -9.14 33.22 32.15
C PRO A 239 -10.14 32.12 32.50
N GLN A 240 -10.75 32.18 33.69
CA GLN A 240 -11.63 31.12 34.20
C GLN A 240 -12.86 30.87 33.31
N ASP A 241 -13.38 31.91 32.67
CA ASP A 241 -14.53 31.82 31.77
C ASP A 241 -14.27 30.91 30.55
N GLU A 242 -13.03 30.86 30.06
CA GLU A 242 -12.66 29.97 28.95
C GLU A 242 -12.52 28.51 29.41
N LEU A 243 -12.05 28.28 30.63
CA LEU A 243 -11.90 26.93 31.19
C LEU A 243 -13.27 26.26 31.39
N ASP A 244 -14.24 27.01 31.91
CA ASP A 244 -15.62 26.54 32.10
C ASP A 244 -16.29 26.17 30.77
N TYR A 245 -16.04 26.94 29.71
CA TYR A 245 -16.55 26.64 28.38
C TYR A 245 -15.96 25.35 27.80
N LEU A 246 -14.64 25.14 27.96
CA LEU A 246 -13.96 23.95 27.49
C LEU A 246 -14.38 22.69 28.27
N GLU A 247 -14.61 22.79 29.58
CA GLU A 247 -15.10 21.67 30.39
C GLU A 247 -16.51 21.24 29.96
N ARG A 248 -17.39 22.20 29.68
CA ARG A 248 -18.75 21.91 29.20
C ARG A 248 -18.75 21.24 27.83
N LEU A 249 -17.77 21.54 26.97
CA LEU A 249 -17.61 20.93 25.65
C LEU A 249 -17.15 19.46 25.72
N ILE A 250 -16.41 19.07 26.75
CA ILE A 250 -15.94 17.68 26.93
C ILE A 250 -17.02 16.78 27.54
N ARG A 251 -17.93 17.30 28.35
CA ARG A 251 -18.99 16.51 29.03
C ARG A 251 -20.20 16.15 28.14
N ARG A 252 -20.27 16.67 26.92
CA ARG A 252 -21.40 16.44 26.00
C ARG A 252 -21.05 15.40 24.95
#